data_AF-A0A833L0U5-F1
#
_entry.id   AF-A0A833L0U5-F1
#
_cell.length_a   1.000
_cell.length_b   1.000
_cell.length_c   1.000
_cell.angle_alpha   90.00
_cell.angle_beta   90.00
_cell.angle_gamma   90.00
#
_symmetry.space_group_name_H-M   'P 1'
#
loop_
_entity.id
_entity.type
_entity.pdbx_description
1 polymer ?
#
loop_
_entity_poly.entity_id
_entity_poly.type
_entity_poly.pdbx_seq_one_letter_code
_entity_poly.pdbx_strand_id
1 'polypeptide(L)'
;MKRDLAAFNSCERDPNQSFLYIYSWRPKCVSLGYSQNIDDEIDKEKAGKLGWDIVKRPTGGGIVFHNESEITYSIITPINNPIFPKGLVPSYKKISEAVVIGLKKIGITAQIGNIKKEGNSNKLCFSYPAEYEIIYQDKKIVGSAQKRGKKALLQQGSIFVRNNHS
;
A
#
# COMPACT_ATOMS: atom_id res chain seq x y z
N MET A 1 -10.34 1.42 4.97
CA MET A 1 -9.28 1.55 5.99
C MET A 1 -9.65 1.04 7.39
N LYS A 2 -10.84 1.32 7.96
CA LYS A 2 -11.22 0.83 9.31
C LYS A 2 -11.10 -0.69 9.48
N ARG A 3 -11.51 -1.46 8.46
CA ARG A 3 -11.42 -2.93 8.43
C ARG A 3 -9.98 -3.42 8.62
N ASP A 4 -9.05 -2.87 7.84
CA ASP A 4 -7.63 -3.23 7.89
C ASP A 4 -7.01 -2.94 9.27
N LEU A 5 -7.35 -1.79 9.87
CA LEU A 5 -6.90 -1.45 11.22
C LEU A 5 -7.50 -2.38 12.27
N ALA A 6 -8.77 -2.76 12.14
CA ALA A 6 -9.41 -3.71 13.05
C ALA A 6 -8.76 -5.10 12.96
N ALA A 7 -8.47 -5.58 11.75
CA ALA A 7 -7.75 -6.84 11.52
C ALA A 7 -6.33 -6.80 12.10
N PHE A 8 -5.60 -5.71 11.87
CA PHE A 8 -4.28 -5.48 12.46
C PHE A 8 -4.33 -5.53 14.00
N ASN A 9 -5.28 -4.81 14.61
CA ASN A 9 -5.45 -4.81 16.06
C ASN A 9 -5.89 -6.18 16.60
N SER A 10 -6.68 -6.94 15.84
CA SER A 10 -7.05 -8.32 16.19
C SER A 10 -5.81 -9.22 16.21
N CYS A 11 -4.99 -9.16 15.17
CA CYS A 11 -3.73 -9.91 15.08
C CYS A 11 -2.71 -9.48 16.15
N GLU A 12 -2.69 -8.20 16.57
CA GLU A 12 -1.88 -7.75 17.71
C GLU A 12 -2.32 -8.37 19.04
N ARG A 13 -3.62 -8.65 19.21
CA ARG A 13 -4.16 -9.29 20.42
C ARG A 13 -3.95 -10.80 20.39
N ASP A 14 -4.30 -11.43 19.25
CA ASP A 14 -4.22 -12.86 19.01
C ASP A 14 -3.39 -13.15 17.74
N PRO A 15 -2.08 -13.44 17.87
CA PRO A 15 -1.16 -13.63 16.75
C PRO A 15 -1.26 -15.02 16.11
N ASN A 16 -2.47 -15.56 15.98
CA ASN A 16 -2.76 -16.84 15.31
C ASN A 16 -3.60 -16.67 14.04
N GLN A 17 -3.85 -15.43 13.62
CA GLN A 17 -4.75 -15.09 12.53
C GLN A 17 -4.01 -14.29 11.45
N SER A 18 -4.26 -14.64 10.18
CA SER A 18 -3.81 -13.87 9.03
C SER A 18 -5.02 -13.46 8.19
N PHE A 19 -4.96 -12.27 7.60
CA PHE A 19 -6.01 -11.72 6.77
C PHE A 19 -5.45 -11.28 5.42
N LEU A 20 -6.17 -11.60 4.35
CA LEU A 20 -5.95 -11.04 3.03
C LEU A 20 -7.24 -10.37 2.57
N TYR A 21 -7.15 -9.08 2.28
CA TYR A 21 -8.23 -8.34 1.62
C TYR A 21 -7.77 -7.91 0.23
N ILE A 22 -8.67 -8.07 -0.73
CA ILE A 22 -8.53 -7.55 -2.09
C ILE A 22 -9.83 -6.80 -2.38
N TYR A 23 -9.72 -5.52 -2.74
CA TYR A 23 -10.89 -4.67 -2.94
C TYR A 23 -10.58 -3.49 -3.87
N SER A 24 -11.61 -2.86 -4.40
CA SER A 24 -11.53 -1.58 -5.12
C SER A 24 -12.32 -0.50 -4.35
N TRP A 25 -12.27 0.74 -4.80
CA TRP A 25 -12.78 1.89 -4.07
C TRP A 25 -14.05 2.45 -4.69
N ARG A 26 -15.11 2.51 -3.88
CA ARG A 26 -16.34 3.23 -4.17
C ARG A 26 -16.96 3.72 -2.85
N PRO A 27 -17.20 5.03 -2.66
CA PRO A 27 -16.85 6.14 -3.57
C PRO A 27 -15.34 6.37 -3.73
N LYS A 28 -14.94 7.27 -4.63
CA LYS A 28 -13.53 7.68 -4.81
C LYS A 28 -13.01 8.30 -3.52
N CYS A 29 -11.74 8.09 -3.21
CA CYS A 29 -11.19 8.47 -1.91
C CYS A 29 -9.74 8.93 -2.00
N VAL A 30 -9.39 9.97 -1.26
CA VAL A 30 -8.01 10.38 -1.00
C VAL A 30 -7.56 9.80 0.34
N SER A 31 -6.48 9.02 0.34
CA SER A 31 -5.88 8.51 1.57
C SER A 31 -4.58 9.23 1.92
N LEU A 32 -4.43 9.61 3.19
CA LEU A 32 -3.24 10.27 3.71
C LEU A 32 -2.46 9.34 4.62
N GLY A 33 -1.12 9.41 4.55
CA GLY A 33 -0.24 8.64 5.41
C GLY A 33 -0.42 8.93 6.90
N TYR A 34 -0.02 7.96 7.73
CA TYR A 34 -0.15 8.02 9.18
C TYR A 34 0.39 9.31 9.81
N SER A 35 1.50 9.85 9.32
CA SER A 35 2.15 11.05 9.85
C SER A 35 1.59 12.37 9.28
N GLN A 36 0.75 12.32 8.23
CA GLN A 36 0.22 13.51 7.60
C GLN A 36 -1.02 14.04 8.34
N ASN A 37 -1.16 15.36 8.41
CA ASN A 37 -2.35 16.02 8.91
C ASN A 37 -3.30 16.29 7.75
N ILE A 38 -4.60 16.04 7.93
CA ILE A 38 -5.58 16.19 6.87
C ILE A 38 -5.78 17.67 6.53
N ASP A 39 -5.86 18.52 7.54
CA ASP A 39 -6.14 19.95 7.38
C ASP A 39 -5.01 20.71 6.67
N ASP A 40 -3.77 20.22 6.76
CA ASP A 40 -2.60 20.84 6.14
C ASP A 40 -2.42 20.42 4.66
N GLU A 41 -3.03 19.30 4.25
CA GLU A 41 -2.72 18.61 2.99
C GLU A 41 -3.90 18.60 2.01
N ILE A 42 -5.14 18.66 2.52
CA ILE A 42 -6.35 18.49 1.71
C ILE A 42 -7.38 19.58 2.01
N ASP A 43 -7.82 20.26 0.94
CA ASP A 43 -9.03 21.08 0.95
C ASP A 43 -10.27 20.17 1.05
N LYS A 44 -10.81 20.05 2.27
CA LYS A 44 -11.97 19.21 2.59
C LYS A 44 -13.24 19.64 1.85
N GLU A 45 -13.43 20.94 1.63
CA GLU A 45 -14.61 21.46 0.95
C GLU A 45 -14.58 21.08 -0.53
N LYS A 46 -13.42 21.30 -1.18
CA LYS A 46 -13.22 20.93 -2.58
C LYS A 46 -13.32 19.41 -2.78
N ALA A 47 -12.74 18.61 -1.89
CA ALA A 47 -12.86 17.16 -1.93
C ALA A 47 -14.33 16.72 -1.87
N GLY A 48 -15.10 17.27 -0.93
CA GLY A 48 -16.54 17.00 -0.80
C GLY A 48 -17.33 17.39 -2.06
N LYS A 49 -17.09 18.58 -2.62
CA LYS A 49 -17.73 19.04 -3.87
C LYS A 49 -17.44 18.15 -5.07
N LEU A 50 -16.24 17.55 -5.12
CA LEU A 50 -15.82 16.64 -6.17
C LEU A 50 -16.23 15.17 -5.91
N GLY A 51 -16.92 14.88 -4.80
CA GLY A 51 -17.36 13.54 -4.43
C GLY A 51 -16.23 12.61 -3.97
N TRP A 52 -15.16 13.17 -3.39
CA TRP A 52 -14.04 12.42 -2.85
C TRP A 52 -14.12 12.30 -1.33
N ASP A 53 -14.15 11.06 -0.85
CA ASP A 53 -13.97 10.77 0.57
C ASP A 53 -12.52 11.00 1.00
N ILE A 54 -12.31 11.34 2.27
CA ILE A 54 -10.97 11.51 2.83
C ILE A 54 -10.76 10.50 3.95
N VAL A 55 -9.67 9.74 3.89
CA VAL A 55 -9.31 8.76 4.91
C VAL A 55 -7.85 8.87 5.33
N LYS A 56 -7.57 8.49 6.58
CA LYS A 56 -6.20 8.31 7.07
C LYS A 56 -5.85 6.84 7.11
N ARG A 57 -4.71 6.47 6.52
CA ARG A 57 -4.24 5.08 6.47
C ARG A 57 -3.35 4.77 7.69
N PRO A 58 -3.39 3.52 8.19
CA PRO A 58 -2.60 3.11 9.35
C PRO A 58 -1.10 3.00 9.03
N THR A 59 -0.75 2.95 7.74
CA THR A 59 0.62 2.89 7.21
C THR A 59 1.17 4.30 6.91
N GLY A 60 2.49 4.48 6.98
CA GLY A 60 3.17 5.75 6.62
C GLY A 60 3.38 5.89 5.11
N GLY A 61 3.74 7.07 4.62
CA GLY A 61 3.88 7.37 3.18
C GLY A 61 3.10 8.63 2.81
N GLY A 62 2.99 8.94 1.52
CA GLY A 62 2.28 10.14 1.06
C GLY A 62 0.79 9.96 0.83
N ILE A 63 0.23 10.93 0.10
CA ILE A 63 -1.16 10.99 -0.33
C ILE A 63 -1.37 10.06 -1.54
N VAL A 64 -2.47 9.31 -1.55
CA VAL A 64 -2.86 8.43 -2.66
C VAL A 64 -4.31 8.70 -3.05
N PHE A 65 -4.57 8.83 -4.35
CA PHE A 65 -5.90 8.96 -4.92
C PHE A 65 -6.40 7.58 -5.35
N HIS A 66 -7.50 7.15 -4.75
CA HIS A 66 -8.11 5.85 -4.98
C HIS A 66 -9.43 5.97 -5.73
N ASN A 67 -9.62 5.12 -6.74
CA ASN A 67 -10.83 5.05 -7.54
C ASN A 67 -11.04 3.61 -8.08
N GLU A 68 -12.02 3.43 -8.96
CA GLU A 68 -12.34 2.17 -9.63
C GLU A 68 -11.24 1.62 -10.54
N SER A 69 -10.26 2.45 -10.95
CA SER A 69 -9.10 2.08 -11.77
C SER A 69 -7.92 1.60 -10.92
N GLU A 70 -8.18 1.10 -9.72
CA GLU A 70 -7.20 0.41 -8.89
C GLU A 70 -7.79 -0.78 -8.13
N ILE A 71 -6.90 -1.74 -7.84
CA ILE A 71 -7.14 -2.84 -6.91
C ILE A 71 -6.20 -2.64 -5.73
N THR A 72 -6.76 -2.47 -4.54
CA THR A 72 -5.99 -2.44 -3.29
C THR A 72 -5.94 -3.83 -2.68
N TYR A 73 -4.75 -4.26 -2.29
CA TYR A 73 -4.54 -5.42 -1.44
C TYR A 73 -4.13 -4.99 -0.03
N SER A 74 -4.47 -5.83 0.95
CA SER A 74 -4.09 -5.66 2.35
C SER A 74 -3.79 -7.01 2.96
N ILE A 75 -2.57 -7.20 3.44
CA ILE A 75 -2.12 -8.41 4.12
C ILE A 75 -1.82 -8.08 5.57
N ILE A 76 -2.49 -8.76 6.48
CA ILE A 76 -2.26 -8.70 7.92
C ILE A 76 -1.80 -10.08 8.38
N THR A 77 -0.71 -10.16 9.11
CA THR A 77 -0.18 -11.44 9.58
C THR A 77 0.69 -11.27 10.83
N PRO A 78 0.84 -12.32 11.66
CA PRO A 78 1.78 -12.30 12.77
C PRO A 78 3.21 -12.07 12.30
N ILE A 79 4.01 -11.31 13.05
CA ILE A 79 5.42 -11.03 12.70
C ILE A 79 6.32 -12.27 12.79
N ASN A 80 5.85 -13.31 13.48
CA ASN A 80 6.51 -14.60 13.65
C ASN A 80 5.91 -15.68 12.73
N ASN A 81 5.02 -15.32 11.79
CA ASN A 81 4.49 -16.27 10.82
C ASN A 81 5.65 -16.86 10.01
N PRO A 82 5.82 -18.21 9.98
CA PRO A 82 6.96 -18.87 9.37
C PRO A 82 7.08 -18.66 7.85
N ILE A 83 6.01 -18.24 7.18
CA ILE A 83 6.00 -17.92 5.74
C ILE A 83 6.79 -16.64 5.44
N PHE A 84 6.81 -15.69 6.39
CA PHE A 84 7.41 -14.38 6.18
C PHE A 84 8.76 -14.27 6.90
N PRO A 85 9.81 -13.84 6.20
CA PRO A 85 11.10 -13.61 6.84
C PRO A 85 11.00 -12.46 7.85
N LYS A 86 11.82 -12.55 8.91
CA LYS A 86 11.84 -11.56 9.99
C LYS A 86 12.37 -10.22 9.48
N GLY A 87 11.84 -9.13 10.03
CA GLY A 87 12.25 -7.76 9.72
C GLY A 87 11.39 -7.08 8.67
N LEU A 88 11.45 -5.75 8.64
CA LEU A 88 10.64 -4.89 7.75
C LEU A 88 10.97 -5.17 6.27
N VAL A 89 12.23 -5.04 5.89
CA VAL A 89 12.69 -5.17 4.50
C VAL A 89 12.42 -6.57 3.93
N PRO A 90 12.81 -7.68 4.61
CA PRO A 90 12.57 -9.02 4.07
C PRO A 90 11.08 -9.34 3.92
N SER A 91 10.25 -9.02 4.92
CA SER A 91 8.80 -9.28 4.84
C SER A 91 8.13 -8.47 3.74
N TYR A 92 8.54 -7.20 3.57
CA TYR A 92 8.06 -6.35 2.50
C TYR A 92 8.40 -6.93 1.12
N LYS A 93 9.67 -7.31 0.92
CA LYS A 93 10.14 -7.95 -0.31
C LYS A 93 9.34 -9.22 -0.61
N LYS A 94 9.13 -10.08 0.39
CA LYS A 94 8.38 -11.34 0.23
C LYS A 94 6.94 -11.10 -0.23
N ILE A 95 6.30 -10.05 0.27
CA ILE A 95 4.95 -9.67 -0.17
C ILE A 95 4.98 -9.09 -1.59
N SER A 96 5.95 -8.22 -1.91
CA SER A 96 6.11 -7.72 -3.28
C SER A 96 6.34 -8.85 -4.30
N GLU A 97 7.13 -9.87 -3.95
CA GLU A 97 7.34 -11.07 -4.78
C GLU A 97 6.04 -11.82 -5.01
N ALA A 98 5.22 -11.99 -3.97
CA ALA A 98 3.92 -12.64 -4.09
C ALA A 98 2.98 -11.88 -5.03
N VAL A 99 2.98 -10.54 -4.98
CA VAL A 99 2.20 -9.70 -5.91
C VAL A 99 2.71 -9.85 -7.34
N VAL A 100 4.03 -9.83 -7.57
CA VAL A 100 4.62 -10.06 -8.90
C VAL A 100 4.23 -11.44 -9.46
N ILE A 101 4.27 -12.49 -8.64
CA ILE A 101 3.83 -13.82 -9.04
C ILE A 101 2.35 -13.81 -9.42
N GLY A 102 1.50 -13.12 -8.66
CA GLY A 102 0.08 -12.94 -8.97
C GLY A 102 -0.15 -12.23 -10.29
N LEU A 103 0.55 -11.13 -10.53
CA LEU A 103 0.50 -10.37 -11.79
C LEU A 103 0.95 -11.22 -12.98
N LYS A 104 2.02 -12.02 -12.82
CA LYS A 104 2.50 -12.92 -13.87
C LYS A 104 1.45 -13.96 -14.25
N LYS A 105 0.67 -14.47 -13.30
CA LYS A 105 -0.41 -15.44 -13.56
C LYS A 105 -1.55 -14.87 -14.41
N ILE A 106 -1.71 -13.55 -14.46
CA ILE A 106 -2.71 -12.87 -15.30
C ILE A 106 -2.08 -12.22 -16.56
N GLY A 107 -0.86 -12.63 -16.93
CA GLY A 107 -0.18 -12.17 -18.14
C GLY A 107 0.59 -10.85 -17.99
N ILE A 108 0.73 -10.30 -16.79
CA ILE A 108 1.47 -9.06 -16.53
C ILE A 108 2.86 -9.40 -16.00
N THR A 109 3.87 -9.31 -16.87
CA THR A 109 5.28 -9.54 -16.50
C THR A 109 5.88 -8.31 -15.81
N ALA A 110 5.50 -8.09 -14.56
CA ALA A 110 6.08 -7.04 -13.72
C ALA A 110 7.35 -7.52 -12.99
N GLN A 111 8.16 -6.59 -12.52
CA GLN A 111 9.37 -6.87 -11.76
C GLN A 111 9.47 -5.97 -10.52
N ILE A 112 10.18 -6.47 -9.51
CA ILE A 112 10.57 -5.64 -8.37
C ILE A 112 11.75 -4.79 -8.81
N GLY A 113 11.68 -3.48 -8.57
CA GLY A 113 12.79 -2.59 -8.87
C GLY A 113 12.61 -1.22 -8.24
N ASN A 114 13.58 -0.36 -8.52
CA ASN A 114 13.60 1.02 -8.05
C ASN A 114 13.52 1.95 -9.27
N ILE A 115 12.56 2.87 -9.28
CA ILE A 115 12.56 3.95 -10.27
C ILE A 115 13.45 5.06 -9.72
N LYS A 116 14.60 5.29 -10.36
CA LYS A 116 15.42 6.46 -10.06
C LYS A 116 14.56 7.70 -10.29
N LYS A 117 14.26 8.44 -9.21
CA LYS A 117 13.67 9.77 -9.33
C LYS A 117 14.74 10.70 -9.91
N GLU A 118 14.62 11.08 -11.17
CA GLU A 118 15.37 12.21 -11.71
C GLU A 118 14.83 13.48 -11.05
N GLY A 119 15.54 13.99 -10.03
CA GLY A 119 15.16 15.20 -9.34
C GLY A 119 15.97 15.45 -8.09
N ASN A 120 16.76 16.53 -8.10
CA ASN A 120 17.47 17.08 -6.95
C ASN A 120 16.48 17.37 -5.80
N SER A 121 16.35 16.44 -4.88
CA SER A 121 15.83 16.73 -3.55
C SER A 121 16.74 16.08 -2.53
N ASN A 122 17.63 16.92 -2.01
CA ASN A 122 18.52 16.66 -0.89
C ASN A 122 17.68 16.50 0.39
N LYS A 123 16.90 15.43 0.44
CA LYS A 123 16.14 15.01 1.60
C LYS A 123 16.49 13.55 1.82
N LEU A 124 17.36 13.30 2.80
CA LEU A 124 17.40 12.01 3.49
C LEU A 124 15.97 11.71 3.97
N CYS A 125 15.17 11.02 3.15
CA CYS A 125 13.75 10.83 3.41
C CYS A 125 13.36 9.39 3.05
N PHE A 126 13.34 8.57 4.11
CA PHE A 126 12.68 7.26 4.21
C PHE A 126 13.23 6.16 3.26
N SER A 127 14.42 5.70 3.58
CA SER A 127 15.30 4.88 2.75
C SER A 127 14.89 3.46 2.39
N TYR A 128 13.71 2.91 2.76
CA TYR A 128 13.49 1.45 2.62
C TYR A 128 12.13 0.89 2.12
N PRO A 129 11.12 1.67 1.69
CA PRO A 129 10.02 1.14 0.87
C PRO A 129 10.19 1.32 -0.66
N ALA A 130 11.07 2.24 -1.09
CA ALA A 130 11.26 2.58 -2.51
C ALA A 130 12.02 1.52 -3.31
N GLU A 131 12.78 0.64 -2.66
CA GLU A 131 13.58 -0.39 -3.33
C GLU A 131 12.76 -1.60 -3.83
N TYR A 132 11.55 -1.77 -3.31
CA TYR A 132 10.71 -2.93 -3.59
C TYR A 132 9.38 -2.55 -4.25
N GLU A 133 9.40 -1.47 -5.04
CA GLU A 133 8.29 -1.09 -5.90
C GLU A 133 8.12 -2.11 -7.02
N ILE A 134 6.89 -2.24 -7.52
CA ILE A 134 6.59 -3.15 -8.63
C ILE A 134 6.39 -2.31 -9.89
N ILE A 135 7.20 -2.63 -10.89
CA ILE A 135 7.36 -1.89 -12.13
C ILE A 135 6.94 -2.78 -13.30
N TYR A 136 6.26 -2.20 -14.26
CA TYR A 136 5.93 -2.80 -15.55
C TYR A 136 6.22 -1.79 -16.66
N GLN A 137 7.04 -2.16 -17.65
CA GLN A 137 7.47 -1.26 -18.74
C GLN A 137 7.99 0.09 -18.23
N ASP A 138 8.94 0.05 -17.28
CA ASP A 138 9.56 1.22 -16.62
C ASP A 138 8.60 2.17 -15.89
N LYS A 139 7.34 1.75 -15.71
CA LYS A 139 6.33 2.50 -14.94
C LYS A 139 5.98 1.76 -13.67
N LYS A 140 5.89 2.51 -12.58
CA LYS A 140 5.39 1.98 -11.30
C LYS A 140 3.92 1.64 -11.45
N ILE A 141 3.57 0.39 -11.19
CA ILE A 141 2.18 -0.08 -11.23
C ILE A 141 1.65 -0.49 -9.86
N VAL A 142 2.53 -0.70 -8.87
CA VAL A 142 2.12 -0.94 -7.48
C VAL A 142 2.89 -0.03 -6.53
N GLY A 143 2.16 0.69 -5.69
CA GLY A 143 2.71 1.38 -4.53
C GLY A 143 2.25 0.72 -3.25
N SER A 144 3.20 0.38 -2.37
CA SER A 144 2.90 -0.30 -1.10
C SER A 144 3.49 0.42 0.11
N ALA A 145 2.93 0.14 1.27
CA ALA A 145 3.41 0.62 2.55
C ALA A 145 3.14 -0.40 3.64
N GLN A 146 4.03 -0.49 4.63
CA GLN A 146 3.93 -1.47 5.71
C GLN A 146 3.93 -0.78 7.08
N LYS A 147 3.04 -1.22 7.95
CA LYS A 147 3.01 -0.94 9.39
C LYS A 147 3.46 -2.20 10.12
N ARG A 148 4.28 -2.03 11.16
CA ARG A 148 4.65 -3.12 12.08
C ARG A 148 4.25 -2.73 13.49
N GLY A 149 3.60 -3.65 14.18
CA GLY A 149 3.31 -3.58 15.61
C GLY A 149 4.24 -4.49 16.40
N LYS A 150 3.82 -4.86 17.61
CA LYS A 150 4.60 -5.74 18.49
C LYS A 150 4.49 -7.22 18.07
N LYS A 151 3.35 -7.61 17.49
CA LYS A 151 3.03 -9.01 17.17
C LYS A 151 2.49 -9.20 15.75
N ALA A 152 2.09 -8.15 15.06
CA ALA A 152 1.49 -8.16 13.74
C ALA A 152 2.21 -7.19 12.78
N LEU A 153 2.12 -7.50 11.49
CA LEU A 153 2.41 -6.57 10.42
C LEU A 153 1.17 -6.38 9.54
N LEU A 154 1.06 -5.22 8.92
CA LEU A 154 0.07 -4.87 7.92
C LEU A 154 0.80 -4.27 6.72
N GLN A 155 0.72 -4.90 5.55
CA GLN A 155 1.15 -4.29 4.29
C GLN A 155 -0.07 -4.03 3.40
N GLN A 156 -0.19 -2.79 2.95
CA GLN A 156 -1.20 -2.36 2.00
C GLN A 156 -0.50 -1.98 0.70
N GLY A 157 -1.11 -2.27 -0.44
CA GLY A 157 -0.65 -1.73 -1.70
C GLY A 157 -1.77 -1.54 -2.69
N SER A 158 -1.60 -0.55 -3.56
CA SER A 158 -2.54 -0.20 -4.63
C SER A 158 -1.93 -0.57 -5.96
N ILE A 159 -2.61 -1.46 -6.69
CA ILE A 159 -2.27 -1.93 -8.03
C ILE A 159 -3.10 -1.11 -9.01
N PHE A 160 -2.45 -0.28 -9.81
CA PHE A 160 -3.13 0.51 -10.83
C PHE A 160 -3.61 -0.39 -11.96
N VAL A 161 -4.92 -0.38 -12.21
CA VAL A 161 -5.55 -1.09 -13.32
C VAL A 161 -6.12 -0.06 -14.28
N ARG A 162 -5.34 0.34 -15.28
CA ARG A 162 -5.83 1.24 -16.32
C ARG A 162 -6.64 0.43 -17.34
N ASN A 163 -7.91 0.76 -17.51
CA ASN A 163 -8.62 0.39 -18.73
C ASN A 163 -8.10 1.26 -19.88
N ASN A 164 -7.64 0.65 -20.97
CA ASN A 164 -7.28 1.35 -22.21
C ASN A 164 -8.53 1.74 -23.05
N HIS A 165 -9.69 1.89 -22.42
CA HIS A 165 -10.94 2.26 -23.09
C HIS A 165 -11.42 3.62 -22.61
N SER A 166 -10.73 4.66 -23.08
CA SER A 166 -11.20 6.04 -23.27
C SER A 166 -10.05 6.88 -23.79
#